data_AF-A0A821RCD1-F1
#
_entry.id   AF-A0A821RCD1-F1
#
_cell.length_a   1.000
_cell.length_b   1.000
_cell.length_c   1.000
_cell.angle_alpha   90.00
_cell.angle_beta   90.00
_cell.angle_gamma   90.00
#
_symmetry.space_group_name_H-M   'P 1'
#
loop_
_entity.id
_entity.type
_entity.pdbx_description
1 polymer ?
#
loop_
_entity_poly.entity_id
_entity_poly.type
_entity_poly.pdbx_seq_one_letter_code
_entity_poly.pdbx_strand_id
1 'polypeptide(L)'
;MININTNGDISSPSSIVPIDDAVSLSTISSINDDQQSRLVIQYHYTQWKDMDVPSDSHTLLHLIHEVNEQTNPEQYPIVVHCTAGVGRTGTYIAIDAMIDKIKQEGKINIYNFVLQMRRERSLMVQTV
;
A
#
# COMPACT_ATOMS: atom_id res chain seq x y z
N MET A 1 10.76 7.89 2.23
CA MET A 1 11.05 8.85 3.33
C MET A 1 9.70 9.47 3.72
N ILE A 2 9.00 8.90 4.71
CA ILE A 2 7.80 9.56 5.27
C ILE A 2 8.33 10.45 6.39
N ASN A 3 8.29 11.76 6.17
CA ASN A 3 8.56 12.75 7.20
C ASN A 3 7.32 13.64 7.24
N ILE A 4 6.52 13.53 8.29
CA ILE A 4 5.38 14.42 8.51
C ILE A 4 5.50 14.94 9.93
N ASN A 5 6.12 16.11 10.06
CA ASN A 5 5.99 16.94 11.24
C ASN A 5 5.25 18.20 10.82
N THR A 6 4.10 18.46 11.42
CA THR A 6 3.70 19.84 11.69
C THR A 6 3.06 20.10 13.04
N ASN A 7 2.55 19.15 13.87
CA ASN A 7 2.07 19.51 15.24
C ASN A 7 1.77 18.39 16.28
N GLY A 8 2.03 17.08 16.07
CA GLY A 8 1.69 16.05 17.07
C GLY A 8 2.64 14.84 17.03
N ASP A 9 3.29 14.55 18.15
CA ASP A 9 4.47 13.69 18.27
C ASP A 9 4.28 12.29 17.66
N ILE A 10 5.09 11.99 16.64
CA ILE A 10 5.24 10.65 16.06
C ILE A 10 6.51 10.04 16.66
N SER A 11 6.37 8.93 17.38
CA SER A 11 7.53 8.18 17.88
C SER A 11 8.38 7.63 16.73
N SER A 12 9.67 7.44 16.96
CA SER A 12 10.53 6.72 16.01
C SER A 12 9.95 5.33 15.72
N PRO A 13 10.04 4.83 14.47
CA PRO A 13 9.62 3.46 14.16
C PRO A 13 10.31 2.47 15.11
N SER A 14 9.58 1.46 15.56
CA SER A 14 10.16 0.27 16.16
C SER A 14 11.15 -0.38 15.20
N SER A 15 11.97 -1.32 15.70
CA SER A 15 12.90 -2.11 14.87
C SER A 15 12.26 -2.56 13.56
N ILE A 16 12.93 -2.29 12.44
CA ILE A 16 12.51 -2.75 11.11
C ILE A 16 12.70 -4.26 11.05
N VAL A 17 11.62 -4.99 10.79
CA VAL A 17 11.62 -6.45 10.68
C VAL A 17 11.54 -6.82 9.19
N PRO A 18 12.55 -7.51 8.64
CA PRO A 18 12.45 -8.06 7.29
C PRO A 18 11.42 -9.20 7.29
N ILE A 19 10.43 -9.13 6.38
CA ILE A 19 9.50 -10.24 6.11
C ILE A 19 10.12 -11.17 5.07
N ASP A 20 10.67 -10.59 4.00
CA ASP A 20 11.42 -11.28 2.96
C ASP A 20 12.47 -10.33 2.35
N ASP A 21 13.13 -10.75 1.26
CA ASP A 21 14.15 -9.95 0.58
C ASP A 21 13.63 -8.64 -0.03
N ALA A 22 12.31 -8.51 -0.23
CA ALA A 22 11.66 -7.38 -0.87
C ALA A 22 10.88 -6.50 0.11
N VAL A 23 10.34 -7.07 1.19
CA VAL A 23 9.40 -6.44 2.12
C VAL A 23 9.98 -6.34 3.52
N SER A 24 9.87 -5.15 4.10
CA SER A 24 10.11 -4.93 5.52
C SER A 24 8.90 -4.31 6.20
N LEU A 25 8.74 -4.64 7.48
CA LEU A 25 7.70 -4.17 8.37
C LEU A 25 8.29 -3.23 9.42
N SER A 26 7.59 -2.16 9.74
CA SER A 26 7.89 -1.33 10.90
C SER A 26 6.61 -0.84 11.56
N THR A 27 6.68 -0.56 12.86
CA THR A 27 5.53 -0.12 13.64
C THR A 27 5.83 1.24 14.24
N ILE A 28 4.92 2.18 14.08
CA ILE A 28 5.07 3.58 14.51
C ILE A 28 3.92 3.90 15.45
N SER A 29 4.21 4.35 16.68
CA SER A 29 3.17 4.93 17.53
C SER A 29 3.05 6.42 17.25
N SER A 30 1.84 6.88 16.94
CA SER A 30 1.52 8.28 16.68
C SER A 30 0.52 8.75 17.73
N ILE A 31 0.79 9.90 18.34
CA ILE A 31 -0.11 10.50 19.33
C ILE A 31 -0.74 11.73 18.66
N ASN A 32 -2.06 11.85 18.72
CA ASN A 32 -2.75 13.04 18.23
C ASN A 32 -2.85 14.12 19.32
N ASP A 33 -3.31 15.32 18.95
CA ASP A 33 -3.44 16.47 19.85
C ASP A 33 -4.37 16.20 21.06
N ASP A 34 -5.28 15.22 20.92
CA ASP A 34 -6.20 14.76 21.98
C ASP A 34 -5.60 13.67 22.90
N GLN A 35 -4.27 13.45 22.85
CA GLN A 35 -3.54 12.40 23.57
C GLN A 35 -3.98 10.96 23.26
N GLN A 36 -4.71 10.74 22.16
CA GLN A 36 -5.02 9.40 21.68
C GLN A 36 -3.82 8.85 20.91
N SER A 37 -3.36 7.68 21.33
CA SER A 37 -2.33 6.94 20.61
C SER A 37 -2.95 6.05 19.54
N ARG A 38 -2.32 6.02 18.38
CA ARG A 38 -2.60 5.08 17.29
C ARG A 38 -1.35 4.32 16.93
N LEU A 39 -1.51 3.04 16.64
CA LEU A 39 -0.47 2.21 16.08
C LEU A 39 -0.57 2.25 14.56
N VAL A 40 0.52 2.63 13.90
CA VAL A 40 0.64 2.61 12.44
C VAL A 40 1.58 1.47 12.06
N ILE A 41 1.07 0.55 11.26
CA ILE A 41 1.85 -0.53 10.68
C ILE A 41 2.28 -0.08 9.28
N GLN A 42 3.58 -0.10 9.01
CA GLN A 42 4.15 0.32 7.74
C GLN A 42 4.86 -0.86 7.06
N TYR A 43 4.34 -1.25 5.91
CA TYR A 43 5.01 -2.14 4.97
C TYR A 43 5.84 -1.32 3.97
N HIS A 44 7.06 -1.76 3.71
CA HIS A 44 7.96 -1.11 2.76
C HIS A 44 8.51 -2.14 1.77
N TYR A 45 8.04 -2.03 0.53
CA TYR A 45 8.48 -2.85 -0.61
C TYR A 45 9.60 -2.15 -1.39
N THR A 46 10.75 -2.80 -1.49
CA THR A 46 12.00 -2.17 -1.99
C THR A 46 12.45 -2.69 -3.35
N GLN A 47 11.93 -3.82 -3.82
CA GLN A 47 12.35 -4.43 -5.10
C GLN A 47 11.63 -3.88 -6.34
N TRP A 48 10.73 -2.90 -6.19
CA TRP A 48 10.08 -2.24 -7.33
C TRP A 48 10.85 -0.98 -7.73
N LYS A 49 11.81 -1.13 -8.64
CA LYS A 49 12.54 0.02 -9.20
C LYS A 49 11.57 0.97 -9.90
N ASP A 50 11.87 2.27 -9.81
CA ASP A 50 11.08 3.28 -10.52
C ASP A 50 11.14 3.05 -12.03
N MET A 51 10.01 3.24 -12.71
CA MET A 51 9.83 3.10 -14.16
C MET A 51 9.97 1.68 -14.72
N ASP A 52 9.88 0.67 -13.85
CA ASP A 52 9.95 -0.73 -14.23
C ASP A 52 8.72 -1.49 -13.71
N VAL A 53 8.60 -2.76 -14.08
CA VAL A 53 7.70 -3.71 -13.44
C VAL A 53 8.44 -4.49 -12.34
N PRO A 54 7.74 -5.10 -11.37
CA PRO A 54 8.39 -5.99 -10.43
C PRO A 54 9.09 -7.12 -11.21
N SER A 55 10.35 -7.41 -10.88
CA SER A 55 11.12 -8.49 -11.51
C SER A 55 10.51 -9.87 -11.23
N ASP A 56 9.74 -9.97 -10.14
CA ASP A 56 8.99 -11.14 -9.75
C ASP A 56 7.62 -10.73 -9.17
N SER A 57 6.55 -11.18 -9.81
CA SER A 57 5.18 -10.94 -9.34
C SER A 57 4.87 -11.59 -7.99
N HIS A 58 5.57 -12.68 -7.63
CA HIS A 58 5.31 -13.41 -6.38
C HIS A 58 5.52 -12.54 -5.15
N THR A 59 6.60 -11.76 -5.12
CA THR A 59 6.91 -10.87 -3.99
C THR A 59 5.83 -9.78 -3.80
N LEU A 60 5.25 -9.26 -4.89
CA LEU A 60 4.16 -8.29 -4.82
C LEU A 60 2.85 -8.95 -4.32
N LEU A 61 2.55 -10.17 -4.79
CA LEU A 61 1.41 -10.94 -4.30
C LEU A 61 1.56 -11.31 -2.82
N HIS A 62 2.78 -11.64 -2.38
CA HIS A 62 3.10 -11.90 -0.99
C HIS A 62 2.85 -10.67 -0.11
N LEU A 63 3.31 -9.48 -0.55
CA LEU A 63 3.00 -8.23 0.13
C LEU A 63 1.49 -8.00 0.28
N ILE A 64 0.71 -8.19 -0.79
CA ILE A 64 -0.75 -8.02 -0.76
C ILE A 64 -1.38 -9.00 0.25
N HIS A 65 -0.93 -10.25 0.25
CA HIS A 65 -1.41 -11.24 1.22
C HIS A 65 -1.13 -10.81 2.66
N GLU A 66 0.11 -10.43 2.97
CA GLU A 66 0.52 -9.99 4.30
C GLU A 66 -0.27 -8.76 4.78
N VAL A 67 -0.50 -7.78 3.91
CA VAL A 67 -1.31 -6.59 4.23
C VAL A 67 -2.76 -6.98 4.52
N ASN A 68 -3.36 -7.86 3.70
CA ASN A 68 -4.76 -8.21 3.84
C ASN A 68 -5.03 -9.11 5.07
N GLU A 69 -4.05 -9.92 5.49
CA GLU A 69 -4.16 -10.70 6.75
C GLU A 69 -4.10 -9.81 8.00
N GLN A 70 -3.43 -8.65 7.93
CA GLN A 70 -3.22 -7.76 9.07
C GLN A 70 -4.17 -6.56 9.11
N THR A 71 -5.04 -6.39 8.11
CA THR A 71 -5.90 -5.22 8.00
C THR A 71 -7.38 -5.60 7.88
N ASN A 72 -8.23 -4.74 8.44
CA ASN A 72 -9.66 -4.77 8.19
C ASN A 72 -10.05 -3.52 7.37
N PRO A 73 -10.16 -3.63 6.04
CA PRO A 73 -10.46 -2.49 5.18
C PRO A 73 -11.85 -1.89 5.41
N GLU A 74 -12.78 -2.63 6.04
CA GLU A 74 -14.10 -2.09 6.43
C GLU A 74 -13.99 -1.11 7.61
N GLN A 75 -12.92 -1.22 8.40
CA GLN A 75 -12.76 -0.46 9.63
C GLN A 75 -11.84 0.76 9.44
N TYR A 76 -10.78 0.63 8.65
CA TYR A 76 -9.80 1.69 8.44
C TYR A 76 -9.26 1.70 7.00
N PRO A 77 -9.07 2.89 6.38
CA PRO A 77 -8.48 2.97 5.06
C PRO A 77 -6.98 2.65 5.08
N ILE A 78 -6.51 1.92 4.08
CA ILE A 78 -5.09 1.62 3.87
C ILE A 78 -4.46 2.75 3.04
N VAL A 79 -3.33 3.28 3.51
CA VAL A 79 -2.57 4.30 2.77
C VAL A 79 -1.51 3.60 1.91
N VAL A 80 -1.65 3.72 0.59
CA VAL A 80 -0.67 3.21 -0.38
C VAL A 80 -0.01 4.40 -1.07
N HIS A 81 1.33 4.42 -1.11
CA HIS A 81 2.07 5.48 -1.78
C HIS A 81 3.32 4.95 -2.51
N CYS A 82 3.82 5.74 -3.46
CA CYS A 82 5.13 5.56 -4.08
C CYS A 82 5.81 6.94 -4.13
N THR A 83 6.36 7.33 -5.29
CA THR A 83 6.88 8.70 -5.52
C THR A 83 5.75 9.68 -5.86
N ALA A 84 5.10 9.50 -7.02
CA ALA A 84 3.98 10.36 -7.47
C ALA A 84 2.59 9.87 -7.00
N GLY A 85 2.52 8.64 -6.49
CA GLY A 85 1.28 8.04 -6.03
C GLY A 85 0.30 7.67 -7.14
N VAL A 86 0.78 7.33 -8.35
CA VAL A 86 -0.09 6.98 -9.50
C VAL A 86 0.30 5.68 -10.21
N GLY A 87 1.58 5.45 -10.47
CA GLY A 87 2.11 4.26 -11.16
C GLY A 87 2.03 3.01 -10.30
N ARG A 88 3.10 2.74 -9.52
CA ARG A 88 3.21 1.59 -8.60
C ARG A 88 2.04 1.53 -7.61
N THR A 89 1.63 2.68 -7.08
CA THR A 89 0.45 2.81 -6.22
C THR A 89 -0.83 2.33 -6.91
N GLY A 90 -1.09 2.78 -8.14
CA GLY A 90 -2.25 2.35 -8.89
C GLY A 90 -2.20 0.87 -9.23
N THR A 91 -1.02 0.36 -9.60
CA THR A 91 -0.85 -1.06 -9.91
C THR A 91 -1.09 -1.94 -8.69
N TYR A 92 -0.57 -1.57 -7.51
CA TYR A 92 -0.85 -2.28 -6.25
C TYR A 92 -2.36 -2.32 -5.97
N ILE A 93 -3.03 -1.16 -5.97
CA ILE A 93 -4.46 -1.05 -5.69
C ILE A 93 -5.30 -1.84 -6.70
N ALA A 94 -4.92 -1.81 -7.98
CA ALA A 94 -5.59 -2.58 -9.02
C ALA A 94 -5.49 -4.09 -8.79
N ILE A 95 -4.30 -4.60 -8.45
CA ILE A 95 -4.11 -6.03 -8.21
C ILE A 95 -4.89 -6.48 -6.98
N ASP A 96 -4.75 -5.76 -5.87
CA ASP A 96 -5.43 -6.04 -4.61
C ASP A 96 -6.97 -6.12 -4.80
N ALA A 97 -7.56 -5.08 -5.37
CA ALA A 97 -9.00 -5.04 -5.61
C ALA A 97 -9.49 -6.11 -6.60
N MET A 98 -8.69 -6.48 -7.61
CA MET A 98 -9.07 -7.52 -8.57
C MET A 98 -8.94 -8.93 -7.97
N ILE A 99 -8.00 -9.17 -7.06
CA ILE A 99 -7.91 -10.42 -6.30
C ILE A 99 -9.18 -10.61 -5.46
N ASP A 100 -9.61 -9.57 -4.76
CA ASP A 100 -10.83 -9.65 -3.96
C ASP A 100 -12.08 -9.82 -4.83
N LYS A 101 -12.18 -9.07 -5.93
CA LYS A 101 -13.30 -9.16 -6.85
C LYS A 101 -13.39 -10.54 -7.52
N ILE A 102 -12.27 -11.17 -7.89
CA ILE A 102 -12.32 -12.52 -8.48
C ILE A 102 -12.71 -13.58 -7.45
N LYS A 103 -12.28 -13.44 -6.19
CA LYS A 103 -12.70 -14.34 -5.10
C LYS A 103 -14.20 -14.25 -4.83
N GLN A 104 -14.78 -13.05 -4.90
CA GLN A 104 -16.20 -12.80 -4.60
C GLN A 104 -17.12 -13.11 -5.79
N GLU A 105 -16.75 -12.70 -7.01
CA GLU A 105 -17.64 -12.73 -8.17
C GLU A 105 -17.25 -13.78 -9.23
N GLY A 106 -16.06 -14.37 -9.13
CA GLY A 106 -15.52 -15.29 -10.14
C GLY A 106 -15.15 -14.62 -11.47
N LYS A 107 -15.23 -13.29 -11.55
CA LYS A 107 -14.96 -12.50 -12.77
C LYS A 107 -14.40 -11.13 -12.43
N ILE A 108 -13.59 -10.58 -13.34
CA ILE A 108 -12.98 -9.26 -13.20
C ILE A 108 -12.99 -8.50 -14.51
N ASN A 109 -12.96 -7.16 -14.42
CA ASN A 109 -12.80 -6.28 -15.57
C ASN A 109 -11.76 -5.20 -15.23
N ILE A 110 -10.50 -5.52 -15.53
CA ILE A 110 -9.34 -4.68 -15.21
C ILE A 110 -9.46 -3.33 -15.91
N TYR A 111 -9.87 -3.31 -17.19
CA TYR A 111 -9.98 -2.07 -17.97
C TYR A 111 -10.96 -1.08 -17.32
N ASN A 112 -12.18 -1.53 -17.02
CA ASN A 112 -13.18 -0.67 -16.39
C ASN A 112 -12.76 -0.24 -14.98
N PHE A 113 -12.10 -1.12 -14.23
CA PHE A 113 -11.61 -0.79 -12.90
C PHE A 113 -10.53 0.30 -12.94
N VAL A 114 -9.54 0.17 -13.82
CA VAL A 114 -8.50 1.19 -14.01
C VAL A 114 -9.10 2.51 -14.52
N LEU A 115 -10.10 2.45 -15.41
CA LEU A 115 -10.81 3.64 -15.87
C LEU A 115 -11.53 4.35 -14.71
N GLN A 116 -12.15 3.60 -13.80
CA GLN A 116 -12.76 4.15 -12.59
C GLN A 116 -11.72 4.76 -11.66
N MET A 117 -10.62 4.04 -11.38
CA MET A 117 -9.51 4.58 -10.57
C MET A 117 -8.99 5.90 -11.12
N ARG A 118 -8.88 6.04 -12.46
CA ARG A 118 -8.45 7.28 -13.12
C ARG A 118 -9.41 8.45 -12.96
N ARG A 119 -10.68 8.21 -12.59
CA ARG A 119 -11.65 9.25 -12.25
C ARG A 119 -11.47 9.74 -10.81
N GLU A 120 -11.08 8.86 -9.90
CA GLU A 120 -10.81 9.19 -8.49
C GLU A 120 -9.44 9.85 -8.30
N ARG A 121 -8.43 9.41 -9.07
CA ARG A 121 -7.09 10.01 -9.08
C ARG A 121 -6.51 9.93 -10.50
N SER A 122 -6.06 11.05 -11.04
CA SER A 122 -5.54 11.10 -12.42
C SER A 122 -4.36 10.14 -12.61
N LEU A 123 -4.26 9.53 -13.80
CA LEU A 123 -3.11 8.73 -14.25
C LEU A 123 -2.83 7.44 -13.46
N MET A 124 -3.78 6.95 -12.66
CA MET A 124 -3.63 5.67 -11.96
C MET A 124 -3.30 4.53 -12.95
N VAL A 125 -2.35 3.68 -12.54
CA VAL A 125 -1.70 2.68 -13.39
C VAL A 125 -1.01 3.35 -14.58
N GLN A 126 0.20 3.84 -14.34
CA GLN A 126 1.05 4.49 -15.32
C GLN A 126 2.17 3.56 -15.77
N THR A 127 2.35 3.44 -17.08
CA THR A 127 3.57 2.94 -17.72
C THR A 127 4.22 4.11 -18.43
N VAL A 128 5.55 4.12 -18.53
CA VAL A 128 6.28 5.03 -19.42
C VAL A 128 6.65 4.36 -20.73
#